data_AF-A0AAN9URK3-F1
#
_entry.id   AF-A0AAN9URK3-F1
#
_cell.length_a   1.000
_cell.length_b   1.000
_cell.length_c   1.000
_cell.angle_alpha   90.00
_cell.angle_beta   90.00
_cell.angle_gamma   90.00
#
_symmetry.space_group_name_H-M   'P 1'
#
loop_
_entity.id
_entity.type
_entity.pdbx_description
1 polymer ?
#
loop_
_entity_poly.entity_id
_entity_poly.type
_entity_poly.pdbx_seq_one_letter_code
_entity_poly.pdbx_strand_id
1 'polypeptide(L)'
;MIGIIPEKMGADPPPPPYSLPEGHQHQQQHINRQFPPSFGLYVDSKLGRRYMLGEHQAQPLYAVSVHSGWSGQPSTVLHNGPTTEHPPLAGANASALGRSSTVELPPPLGGAAAAQQSSSSEERLESAGGPFSPKMRFTLDLDGPSAGRRETFEWRHSRGDEVAALGAAHAGWKLVRLGGGGGEKEAGGGSGEEIVAAWAHARMSLTKQLQFGFVGSGASGVLGERWAIMAVITALRIWDAERRRRSRNAASSGAGGGAAVSC
;
A
#
# COMPACT_ATOMS: atom_id res chain seq x y z
N MET A 1 51.78 -2.69 77.51
CA MET A 1 52.53 -2.62 76.24
C MET A 1 51.63 -3.18 75.15
N ILE A 2 50.84 -2.31 74.50
CA ILE A 2 49.99 -2.65 73.36
C ILE A 2 50.04 -1.43 72.42
N GLY A 3 50.65 -1.61 71.25
CA GLY A 3 50.80 -0.57 70.24
C GLY A 3 49.53 -0.42 69.41
N ILE A 4 49.13 0.82 69.14
CA ILE A 4 48.04 1.15 68.22
C ILE A 4 48.66 1.41 66.84
N ILE A 5 48.25 0.59 65.88
CA ILE A 5 48.60 0.68 64.46
C ILE A 5 47.59 1.65 63.81
N PRO A 6 48.00 2.67 63.03
CA PRO A 6 47.05 3.47 62.26
C PRO A 6 46.56 2.71 61.02
N GLU A 7 45.24 2.60 60.92
CA GLU A 7 44.52 1.95 59.82
C GLU A 7 44.66 2.78 58.53
N LYS A 8 45.06 2.11 57.45
CA LYS A 8 45.14 2.69 56.10
C LYS A 8 43.73 3.02 55.60
N MET A 9 43.49 4.27 55.21
CA MET A 9 42.37 4.64 54.33
C MET A 9 42.52 3.92 52.98
N GLY A 10 41.72 2.89 52.76
CA GLY A 10 41.47 2.33 51.44
C GLY A 10 40.50 3.23 50.70
N ALA A 11 40.89 3.70 49.51
CA ALA A 11 39.99 4.40 48.60
C ALA A 11 38.89 3.44 48.13
N ASP A 12 37.63 3.88 48.20
CA ASP A 12 36.50 3.14 47.66
C ASP A 12 36.70 2.85 46.16
N PRO A 13 36.39 1.63 45.68
CA PRO A 13 36.40 1.34 44.26
C PRO A 13 35.33 2.17 43.54
N PRO A 14 35.60 2.65 42.30
CA PRO A 14 34.61 3.41 41.55
C PRO A 14 33.35 2.56 41.30
N PRO A 15 32.16 3.18 41.26
CA PRO A 15 30.93 2.47 40.98
C PRO A 15 31.01 1.78 39.61
N PRO A 16 30.42 0.59 39.45
CA PRO A 16 30.35 -0.07 38.16
C PRO A 16 29.64 0.85 37.15
N PRO A 17 30.05 0.85 35.88
CA PRO A 17 29.37 1.64 34.86
C PRO A 17 27.90 1.25 34.81
N TYR A 18 27.02 2.24 34.83
CA TYR A 18 25.58 2.05 34.65
C TYR A 18 25.31 1.26 33.37
N SER A 19 24.92 -0.01 33.52
CA SER A 19 24.31 -0.77 32.44
C SER A 19 22.96 -0.13 32.13
N LEU A 20 22.88 0.61 31.01
CA LEU A 20 21.61 1.00 30.43
C LEU A 20 20.75 -0.26 30.25
N PRO A 21 19.44 -0.26 30.60
CA PRO A 21 18.57 -1.34 30.24
C PRO A 21 18.65 -1.49 28.72
N GLU A 22 19.07 -2.67 28.25
CA GLU A 22 19.02 -3.02 26.84
C GLU A 22 17.59 -2.77 26.37
N GLY A 23 17.43 -1.68 25.61
CA GLY A 23 16.19 -1.34 24.96
C GLY A 23 15.75 -2.58 24.23
N HIS A 24 14.52 -3.01 24.50
CA HIS A 24 13.90 -4.14 23.83
C HIS A 24 13.97 -3.88 22.34
N GLN A 25 15.00 -4.41 21.69
CA GLN A 25 14.96 -4.62 20.26
C GLN A 25 13.87 -5.67 20.12
N HIS A 26 12.65 -5.20 19.90
CA HIS A 26 11.62 -6.01 19.27
C HIS A 26 12.30 -6.53 18.01
N GLN A 27 12.76 -7.77 18.09
CA GLN A 27 13.25 -8.54 16.98
C GLN A 27 12.04 -8.64 16.06
N GLN A 28 11.87 -7.64 15.19
CA GLN A 28 10.87 -7.64 14.15
C GLN A 28 11.20 -8.88 13.36
N GLN A 29 10.42 -9.94 13.57
CA GLN A 29 10.51 -11.12 12.75
C GLN A 29 10.29 -10.62 11.33
N HIS A 30 11.36 -10.58 10.53
CA HIS A 30 11.29 -10.21 9.14
C HIS A 30 10.57 -11.35 8.44
N ILE A 31 9.24 -11.31 8.47
CA ILE A 31 8.39 -12.14 7.63
C ILE A 31 8.80 -11.80 6.20
N ASN A 32 9.28 -12.78 5.44
CA ASN A 32 9.64 -12.60 4.04
C ASN A 32 8.41 -12.08 3.29
N ARG A 33 8.56 -11.02 2.48
CA ARG A 33 7.43 -10.36 1.81
C ARG A 33 7.60 -10.38 0.31
N GLN A 34 6.48 -10.63 -0.36
CA GLN A 34 6.38 -10.51 -1.80
C GLN A 34 6.69 -9.09 -2.31
N PHE A 35 6.29 -8.04 -1.59
CA PHE A 35 6.54 -6.65 -1.98
C PHE A 35 7.60 -6.00 -1.07
N PRO A 36 8.48 -5.15 -1.62
CA PRO A 36 9.37 -4.32 -0.80
C PRO A 36 8.53 -3.34 0.07
N PRO A 37 9.10 -2.82 1.18
CA PRO A 37 8.38 -1.91 2.08
C PRO A 37 7.82 -0.66 1.39
N SER A 38 8.49 -0.20 0.34
CA SER A 38 8.12 0.99 -0.43
C SER A 38 8.55 0.81 -1.88
N PHE A 39 7.74 1.26 -2.84
CA PHE A 39 8.04 1.14 -4.26
C PHE A 39 7.30 2.18 -5.11
N GLY A 40 7.81 2.42 -6.31
CA GLY A 40 7.18 3.30 -7.30
C GLY A 40 6.43 2.53 -8.38
N LEU A 41 5.46 3.19 -9.01
CA LEU A 41 4.92 2.80 -10.31
C LEU A 41 5.58 3.64 -11.39
N TYR A 42 6.12 3.01 -12.43
CA TYR A 42 6.81 3.66 -13.53
C TYR A 42 6.15 3.34 -14.87
N VAL A 43 6.20 4.27 -15.82
CA VAL A 43 5.84 4.01 -17.22
C VAL A 43 6.90 3.13 -17.85
N ASP A 44 6.48 1.97 -18.35
CA ASP A 44 7.33 1.05 -19.13
C ASP A 44 7.42 1.52 -20.59
N SER A 45 6.26 1.84 -21.19
CA SER A 45 6.18 2.22 -22.60
C SER A 45 5.43 3.54 -22.77
N LYS A 46 6.05 4.51 -23.47
CA LYS A 46 5.42 5.81 -23.79
C LYS A 46 4.16 5.69 -24.67
N LEU A 47 4.03 4.58 -25.41
CA LEU A 47 2.91 4.30 -26.33
C LEU A 47 1.92 3.27 -25.77
N GLY A 48 2.28 2.58 -24.68
CA GLY A 48 1.57 1.40 -24.18
C GLY A 48 0.96 1.63 -22.81
N ARG A 49 -0.22 1.05 -22.58
CA ARG A 49 -0.90 0.98 -21.28
C ARG A 49 -0.21 -0.01 -20.32
N ARG A 50 1.12 0.09 -20.21
CA ARG A 50 2.01 -0.80 -19.45
C ARG A 50 2.85 0.01 -18.47
N TYR A 51 2.96 -0.53 -17.27
CA TYR A 51 3.65 0.07 -16.14
C TYR A 51 4.45 -1.00 -15.39
N MET A 52 5.39 -0.57 -14.56
CA MET A 52 6.24 -1.45 -13.76
C MET A 52 6.26 -0.97 -12.30
N LEU A 53 6.21 -1.92 -11.38
CA LEU A 53 6.49 -1.70 -9.97
C LEU A 53 7.94 -2.06 -9.67
N GLY A 54 8.60 -1.24 -8.88
CA GLY A 54 9.93 -1.50 -8.36
C GLY A 54 10.37 -0.41 -7.40
N GLU A 55 11.38 -0.68 -6.58
CA GLU A 55 12.01 0.36 -5.76
C GLU A 55 12.60 1.44 -6.68
N HIS A 56 13.15 1.01 -7.82
CA HIS A 56 13.68 1.87 -8.87
C HIS A 56 13.25 1.40 -10.27
N GLN A 57 13.12 2.32 -11.23
CA GLN A 57 12.70 2.00 -12.61
C GLN A 57 13.63 0.98 -13.30
N ALA A 58 14.92 1.02 -12.98
CA ALA A 58 15.92 0.10 -13.53
C ALA A 58 15.87 -1.32 -12.95
N GLN A 59 15.10 -1.53 -11.87
CA GLN A 59 14.98 -2.81 -11.17
C GLN A 59 13.49 -3.14 -10.98
N PRO A 60 12.77 -3.45 -12.08
CA PRO A 60 11.38 -3.84 -11.99
C PRO A 60 11.21 -5.19 -11.30
N LEU A 61 10.17 -5.26 -10.47
CA LEU A 61 9.76 -6.49 -9.78
C LEU A 61 8.48 -7.05 -10.40
N TYR A 62 7.53 -6.18 -10.73
CA TYR A 62 6.22 -6.57 -11.23
C TYR A 62 5.79 -5.71 -12.43
N ALA A 63 5.24 -6.33 -13.47
CA ALA A 63 4.56 -5.64 -14.55
C ALA A 63 3.10 -5.37 -14.17
N VAL A 64 2.59 -4.24 -14.66
CA VAL A 64 1.19 -3.83 -14.53
C VAL A 64 0.66 -3.50 -15.91
N SER A 65 -0.43 -4.14 -16.30
CA SER A 65 -1.14 -3.85 -17.54
C SER A 65 -2.51 -3.23 -17.23
N VAL A 66 -2.93 -2.25 -18.03
CA VAL A 66 -4.26 -1.64 -17.89
C VAL A 66 -5.03 -1.71 -19.20
N HIS A 67 -6.23 -2.25 -19.14
CA HIS A 67 -7.01 -2.56 -20.32
C HIS A 67 -8.28 -1.69 -20.41
N SER A 68 -8.73 -1.43 -21.64
CA SER A 68 -10.07 -0.86 -21.85
C SER A 68 -11.13 -1.94 -21.65
N GLY A 69 -12.31 -1.53 -21.16
CA GLY A 69 -13.42 -2.44 -20.84
C GLY A 69 -14.03 -3.20 -22.03
N TRP A 70 -13.45 -3.09 -23.23
CA TRP A 70 -13.83 -3.86 -24.43
C TRP A 70 -12.87 -5.02 -24.75
N SER A 71 -11.82 -5.20 -23.95
CA SER A 71 -10.76 -6.20 -24.23
C SER A 71 -11.02 -7.60 -23.66
N GLY A 72 -12.09 -7.78 -22.88
CA GLY A 72 -12.36 -9.03 -22.14
C GLY A 72 -11.38 -9.32 -20.99
N GLN A 73 -10.32 -8.52 -20.83
CA GLN A 73 -9.30 -8.64 -19.78
C GLN A 73 -9.65 -7.76 -18.58
N PRO A 74 -9.12 -8.10 -17.37
CA PRO A 74 -9.30 -7.25 -16.22
C PRO A 74 -8.83 -5.82 -16.48
N SER A 75 -9.56 -4.82 -15.98
CA SER A 75 -9.23 -3.41 -16.25
C SER A 75 -7.82 -3.03 -15.78
N THR A 76 -7.30 -3.72 -14.77
CA THR A 76 -5.94 -3.60 -14.25
C THR A 76 -5.45 -5.00 -13.86
N VAL A 77 -4.27 -5.42 -14.32
CA VAL A 77 -3.65 -6.71 -13.98
C VAL A 77 -2.26 -6.45 -13.44
N LEU A 78 -1.95 -7.09 -12.31
CA LEU A 78 -0.62 -7.19 -11.73
C LEU A 78 -0.06 -8.57 -12.09
N HIS A 79 1.12 -8.61 -12.72
CA HIS A 79 1.77 -9.84 -13.14
C HIS A 79 2.83 -10.28 -12.12
N ASN A 80 3.01 -11.59 -11.94
CA ASN A 80 4.00 -12.16 -11.02
C ASN A 80 5.42 -12.16 -11.62
N GLY A 81 5.91 -10.99 -12.01
CA GLY A 81 7.24 -10.78 -12.56
C GLY A 81 7.33 -9.51 -13.41
N PRO A 82 8.53 -9.14 -13.87
CA PRO A 82 8.80 -7.81 -14.43
C PRO A 82 8.22 -7.58 -15.84
N THR A 83 7.66 -8.60 -16.49
CA THR A 83 7.07 -8.51 -17.84
C THR A 83 5.64 -9.04 -17.85
N THR A 84 4.84 -8.60 -18.82
CA THR A 84 3.45 -9.04 -19.00
C THR A 84 3.30 -10.49 -19.47
N GLU A 85 4.40 -11.16 -19.79
CA GLU A 85 4.45 -12.59 -20.12
C GLU A 85 4.37 -13.47 -18.87
N HIS A 86 4.67 -12.91 -17.70
CA HIS A 86 4.52 -13.59 -16.44
C HIS A 86 3.03 -13.78 -16.10
N PRO A 87 2.68 -14.88 -15.42
CA PRO A 87 1.30 -15.17 -15.06
C PRO A 87 0.69 -14.04 -14.22
N PRO A 88 -0.62 -13.77 -14.33
CA PRO A 88 -1.29 -12.78 -13.51
C PRO A 88 -1.21 -13.19 -12.04
N LEU A 89 -0.77 -12.25 -11.20
CA LEU A 89 -0.79 -12.37 -9.75
C LEU A 89 -2.15 -11.95 -9.19
N ALA A 90 -2.70 -10.84 -9.70
CA ALA A 90 -4.02 -10.34 -9.31
C ALA A 90 -4.64 -9.49 -10.42
N GLY A 91 -5.97 -9.45 -10.47
CA GLY A 91 -6.75 -8.66 -11.42
C GLY A 91 -7.75 -7.76 -10.72
N ALA A 92 -8.02 -6.58 -11.25
CA ALA A 92 -9.10 -5.72 -10.79
C ALA A 92 -9.95 -5.22 -11.96
N ASN A 93 -11.27 -5.32 -11.78
CA ASN A 93 -12.29 -5.01 -12.75
C ASN A 93 -13.24 -3.95 -12.26
N ALA A 94 -13.37 -2.85 -12.99
CA ALA A 94 -14.45 -1.89 -12.76
C ALA A 94 -15.80 -2.56 -13.02
N SER A 95 -16.74 -2.45 -12.06
CA SER A 95 -18.14 -2.75 -12.35
C SER A 95 -18.67 -1.80 -13.42
N ALA A 96 -19.58 -2.27 -14.26
CA ALA A 96 -20.24 -1.47 -15.30
C ALA A 96 -20.90 -0.19 -14.75
N LEU A 97 -21.35 -0.22 -13.49
CA LEU A 97 -21.99 0.91 -12.81
C LEU A 97 -20.99 1.84 -12.09
N GLY A 98 -19.69 1.57 -12.15
CA GLY A 98 -18.61 2.46 -11.71
C GLY A 98 -18.50 2.73 -10.20
N ARG A 99 -19.35 2.12 -9.38
CA ARG A 99 -19.39 2.28 -7.90
C ARG A 99 -18.67 1.18 -7.12
N SER A 100 -18.31 0.09 -7.78
CA SER A 100 -17.53 -1.00 -7.20
C SER A 100 -16.54 -1.54 -8.22
N SER A 101 -15.57 -2.30 -7.74
CA SER A 101 -14.69 -3.12 -8.55
C SER A 101 -14.60 -4.52 -7.96
N THR A 102 -14.55 -5.52 -8.83
CA THR A 102 -14.19 -6.89 -8.49
C THR A 102 -12.66 -6.99 -8.48
N VAL A 103 -12.11 -7.73 -7.52
CA VAL A 103 -10.69 -8.04 -7.43
C VAL A 103 -10.51 -9.55 -7.39
N GLU A 104 -9.72 -10.08 -8.32
CA GLU A 104 -9.32 -11.47 -8.36
C GLU A 104 -7.97 -11.62 -7.65
N LEU A 105 -7.93 -12.45 -6.61
CA LEU A 105 -6.75 -12.70 -5.79
C LEU A 105 -6.31 -14.16 -5.88
N PRO A 106 -5.01 -14.44 -5.71
CA PRO A 106 -4.55 -15.81 -5.62
C PRO A 106 -5.18 -16.52 -4.42
N PRO A 107 -5.25 -17.86 -4.45
CA PRO A 107 -5.82 -18.62 -3.35
C PRO A 107 -5.05 -18.36 -2.04
N PRO A 108 -5.72 -18.39 -0.88
CA PRO A 108 -5.05 -18.25 0.41
C PRO A 108 -3.97 -19.31 0.59
N LEU A 109 -2.80 -18.91 1.06
CA LEU A 109 -1.73 -19.84 1.39
C LEU A 109 -2.02 -20.50 2.76
N GLY A 110 -2.59 -21.71 2.76
CA GLY A 110 -2.54 -22.63 3.92
C GLY A 110 -3.84 -23.34 4.33
N GLY A 111 -3.73 -24.67 4.50
CA GLY A 111 -4.70 -25.58 5.16
C GLY A 111 -5.40 -26.56 4.20
N ALA A 112 -5.75 -27.77 4.65
CA ALA A 112 -6.40 -28.82 3.84
C ALA A 112 -7.73 -28.38 3.18
N ALA A 113 -8.34 -27.29 3.65
CA ALA A 113 -9.49 -26.65 3.01
C ALA A 113 -9.13 -25.79 1.78
N ALA A 114 -7.91 -25.27 1.69
CA ALA A 114 -7.39 -24.52 0.53
C ALA A 114 -7.17 -25.43 -0.70
N ALA A 115 -7.00 -26.74 -0.50
CA ALA A 115 -6.89 -27.72 -1.59
C ALA A 115 -8.22 -27.96 -2.33
N GLN A 116 -9.36 -27.61 -1.71
CA GLN A 116 -10.68 -27.65 -2.35
C GLN A 116 -11.04 -26.33 -3.06
N GLN A 117 -10.31 -25.24 -2.77
CA GLN A 117 -10.49 -23.90 -3.34
C GLN A 117 -9.27 -23.51 -4.18
N SER A 118 -8.94 -24.35 -5.14
CA SER A 118 -7.85 -24.12 -6.13
C SER A 118 -8.18 -23.04 -7.17
N SER A 119 -9.31 -22.34 -7.01
CA SER A 119 -9.73 -21.24 -7.88
C SER A 119 -9.38 -19.89 -7.25
N SER A 120 -8.94 -18.95 -8.07
CA SER A 120 -8.87 -17.52 -7.74
C SER A 120 -10.09 -17.09 -6.92
N SER A 121 -9.85 -16.31 -5.87
CA SER A 121 -10.89 -15.81 -4.98
C SER A 121 -11.32 -14.41 -5.40
N GLU A 122 -12.62 -14.17 -5.49
CA GLU A 122 -13.18 -12.88 -5.88
C GLU A 122 -13.53 -12.05 -4.64
N GLU A 123 -12.89 -10.89 -4.50
CA GLU A 123 -13.16 -9.90 -3.45
C GLU A 123 -13.70 -8.60 -4.06
N ARG A 124 -14.31 -7.75 -3.23
CA ARG A 124 -14.98 -6.53 -3.70
C ARG A 124 -14.36 -5.27 -3.11
N LEU A 125 -14.08 -4.31 -3.98
CA LEU A 125 -13.73 -2.93 -3.65
C LEU A 125 -14.93 -2.04 -3.89
N GLU A 126 -15.47 -1.40 -2.85
CA GLU A 126 -16.70 -0.62 -2.91
C GLU A 126 -16.47 0.86 -2.60
N SER A 127 -17.19 1.74 -3.29
CA SER A 127 -17.23 3.15 -2.93
C SER A 127 -18.04 3.34 -1.65
N ALA A 128 -17.37 3.74 -0.57
CA ALA A 128 -17.98 4.00 0.74
C ALA A 128 -18.12 5.51 1.05
N GLY A 129 -17.64 6.38 0.16
CA GLY A 129 -17.57 7.82 0.38
C GLY A 129 -18.58 8.62 -0.43
N GLY A 130 -18.82 9.86 0.00
CA GLY A 130 -19.57 10.85 -0.76
C GLY A 130 -18.73 11.51 -1.88
N PRO A 131 -19.34 12.35 -2.72
CA PRO A 131 -18.68 12.98 -3.87
C PRO A 131 -17.48 13.88 -3.49
N PHE A 132 -17.47 14.43 -2.28
CA PHE A 132 -16.42 15.34 -1.79
C PHE A 132 -15.38 14.66 -0.89
N SER A 133 -15.64 13.42 -0.47
CA SER A 133 -14.77 12.64 0.41
C SER A 133 -14.73 11.20 -0.10
N PRO A 134 -14.06 10.96 -1.23
CA PRO A 134 -14.08 9.65 -1.85
C PRO A 134 -13.37 8.64 -0.95
N LYS A 135 -14.02 7.50 -0.73
CA LYS A 135 -13.53 6.39 0.07
C LYS A 135 -13.75 5.09 -0.68
N MET A 136 -12.77 4.20 -0.64
CA MET A 136 -12.89 2.88 -1.23
C MET A 136 -12.62 1.84 -0.15
N ARG A 137 -13.50 0.86 -0.02
CA ARG A 137 -13.48 -0.12 1.07
C ARG A 137 -13.41 -1.53 0.53
N PHE A 138 -12.63 -2.38 1.17
CA PHE A 138 -12.67 -3.82 0.93
C PHE A 138 -12.62 -4.56 2.26
N THR A 139 -13.08 -5.80 2.24
CA THR A 139 -13.02 -6.73 3.37
C THR A 139 -12.35 -8.00 2.88
N LEU A 140 -11.45 -8.57 3.67
CA LEU A 140 -10.64 -9.72 3.27
C LEU A 140 -10.44 -10.67 4.46
N ASP A 141 -10.47 -11.97 4.21
CA ASP A 141 -9.96 -12.97 5.14
C ASP A 141 -8.42 -12.96 5.11
N LEU A 142 -7.80 -12.60 6.23
CA LEU A 142 -6.35 -12.50 6.37
C LEU A 142 -5.68 -13.88 6.38
N ASP A 143 -4.42 -13.91 5.98
CA ASP A 143 -3.53 -15.06 6.00
C ASP A 143 -2.32 -14.84 6.94
N GLY A 144 -1.42 -15.82 7.01
CA GLY A 144 -0.23 -15.75 7.84
C GLY A 144 -0.53 -15.66 9.35
N PRO A 145 0.18 -14.82 10.13
CA PRO A 145 0.00 -14.72 11.58
C PRO A 145 -1.41 -14.29 12.03
N SER A 146 -2.18 -13.67 11.14
CA SER A 146 -3.56 -13.21 11.40
C SER A 146 -4.62 -14.11 10.75
N ALA A 147 -4.25 -15.33 10.33
CA ALA A 147 -5.15 -16.24 9.62
C ALA A 147 -6.48 -16.48 10.35
N GLY A 148 -7.57 -16.54 9.58
CA GLY A 148 -8.93 -16.78 10.09
C GLY A 148 -9.66 -15.53 10.58
N ARG A 149 -9.03 -14.34 10.53
CA ARG A 149 -9.67 -13.06 10.81
C ARG A 149 -10.15 -12.42 9.52
N ARG A 150 -11.43 -12.05 9.46
CA ARG A 150 -12.00 -11.23 8.39
C ARG A 150 -11.98 -9.76 8.80
N GLU A 151 -11.28 -8.93 8.05
CA GLU A 151 -11.08 -7.52 8.41
C GLU A 151 -11.41 -6.57 7.27
N THR A 152 -11.80 -5.35 7.63
CA THR A 152 -12.19 -4.30 6.69
C THR A 152 -11.14 -3.19 6.65
N PHE A 153 -10.82 -2.76 5.44
CA PHE A 153 -9.87 -1.69 5.18
C PHE A 153 -10.50 -0.62 4.30
N GLU A 154 -10.11 0.64 4.51
CA GLU A 154 -10.65 1.79 3.80
C GLU A 154 -9.53 2.71 3.28
N TRP A 155 -9.45 2.82 1.96
CA TRP A 155 -8.71 3.89 1.30
C TRP A 155 -9.45 5.21 1.50
N ARG A 156 -8.78 6.19 2.09
CA ARG A 156 -9.26 7.56 2.28
C ARG A 156 -8.32 8.50 1.53
N HIS A 157 -8.89 9.40 0.73
CA HIS A 157 -8.10 10.45 0.10
C HIS A 157 -7.49 11.35 1.20
N SER A 158 -6.19 11.62 1.10
CA SER A 158 -5.45 12.37 2.10
C SER A 158 -4.51 13.42 1.47
N ARG A 159 -4.27 14.49 2.24
CA ARG A 159 -3.24 15.50 2.02
C ARG A 159 -2.30 15.62 3.23
N GLY A 160 -2.39 14.67 4.17
CA GLY A 160 -1.70 14.68 5.46
C GLY A 160 -0.26 14.17 5.39
N ASP A 161 0.38 14.14 6.56
CA ASP A 161 1.80 13.85 6.73
C ASP A 161 2.18 12.44 6.26
N GLU A 162 1.28 11.47 6.34
CA GLU A 162 1.48 10.10 5.86
C GLU A 162 1.70 10.02 4.34
N VAL A 163 1.08 10.94 3.58
CA VAL A 163 1.27 11.09 2.14
C VAL A 163 2.52 11.93 1.86
N ALA A 164 2.77 12.95 2.67
CA ALA A 164 3.96 13.81 2.56
C ALA A 164 5.26 13.03 2.86
N ALA A 165 5.24 12.11 3.81
CA ALA A 165 6.37 11.26 4.20
C ALA A 165 6.86 10.35 3.06
N LEU A 166 6.02 10.10 2.05
CA LEU A 166 6.44 9.38 0.83
C LEU A 166 7.31 10.23 -0.10
N GLY A 167 7.60 11.49 0.23
CA GLY A 167 8.45 12.40 -0.56
C GLY A 167 7.84 12.75 -1.92
N ALA A 168 6.51 12.67 -2.04
CA ALA A 168 5.76 12.76 -3.29
C ALA A 168 4.79 13.97 -3.27
N ALA A 169 3.76 13.98 -4.13
CA ALA A 169 2.79 15.08 -4.18
C ALA A 169 2.04 15.29 -2.85
N HIS A 170 1.47 16.49 -2.65
CA HIS A 170 0.67 16.83 -1.45
C HIS A 170 -0.72 16.16 -1.41
N ALA A 171 -1.00 15.21 -2.30
CA ALA A 171 -2.27 14.51 -2.36
C ALA A 171 -2.07 13.06 -2.76
N GLY A 172 -2.80 12.19 -2.08
CA GLY A 172 -2.70 10.76 -2.24
C GLY A 172 -3.82 10.06 -1.48
N TRP A 173 -3.56 8.83 -1.09
CA TRP A 173 -4.51 8.00 -0.37
C TRP A 173 -3.81 7.28 0.77
N LYS A 174 -4.51 7.17 1.91
CA LYS A 174 -4.11 6.32 3.03
C LYS A 174 -5.06 5.13 3.15
N LEU A 175 -4.53 3.96 3.44
CA LEU A 175 -5.31 2.76 3.74
C LEU A 175 -5.39 2.61 5.25
N VAL A 176 -6.61 2.63 5.75
CA VAL A 176 -6.92 2.55 7.18
C VAL A 176 -7.51 1.18 7.50
N ARG A 177 -7.06 0.55 8.58
CA ARG A 177 -7.60 -0.69 9.12
C ARG A 177 -8.77 -0.37 10.05
N LEU A 178 -9.99 -0.76 9.68
CA LEU A 178 -11.19 -0.46 10.47
C LEU A 178 -11.34 -1.44 11.63
N GLY A 179 -11.64 -0.91 12.83
CA GLY A 179 -11.91 -1.73 14.02
C GLY A 179 -10.69 -2.36 14.70
N GLY A 180 -9.47 -2.12 14.19
CA GLY A 180 -8.22 -2.50 14.86
C GLY A 180 -7.82 -1.46 15.90
N GLY A 181 -7.95 -1.77 17.18
CA GLY A 181 -7.48 -0.89 18.26
C GLY A 181 -5.94 -0.89 18.31
N GLY A 182 -5.31 0.15 17.78
CA GLY A 182 -3.85 0.24 17.83
C GLY A 182 -3.18 1.53 17.31
N GLY A 183 -3.93 2.50 16.79
CA GLY A 183 -3.34 3.76 16.29
C GLY A 183 -3.27 4.87 17.35
N GLU A 184 -2.13 5.57 17.42
CA GLU A 184 -2.04 6.88 18.08
C GLU A 184 -3.02 7.86 17.41
N LYS A 185 -3.72 8.65 18.24
CA LYS A 185 -4.72 9.62 17.77
C LYS A 185 -4.03 10.74 17.00
N GLU A 186 -4.31 10.88 15.71
CA GLU A 186 -3.96 12.10 14.97
C GLU A 186 -4.66 13.31 15.62
N ALA A 187 -3.89 14.37 15.91
CA ALA A 187 -4.40 15.67 16.32
C ALA A 187 -5.11 16.34 15.12
N GLY A 188 -6.32 15.86 14.81
CA GLY A 188 -7.03 16.27 13.61
C GLY A 188 -8.22 15.36 13.26
N GLY A 189 -9.01 14.94 14.25
CA GLY A 189 -10.35 14.39 14.00
C GLY A 189 -10.43 13.05 13.26
N GLY A 190 -9.38 12.22 13.28
CA GLY A 190 -9.46 10.82 12.87
C GLY A 190 -9.79 9.92 14.07
N SER A 191 -10.84 9.08 13.98
CA SER A 191 -10.95 7.94 14.91
C SER A 191 -9.64 7.16 14.82
N GLY A 192 -9.02 6.82 15.97
CA GLY A 192 -7.67 6.24 16.11
C GLY A 192 -7.46 4.87 15.46
N GLU A 193 -7.80 4.78 14.19
CA GLU A 193 -7.68 3.66 13.30
C GLU A 193 -6.28 3.66 12.71
N GLU A 194 -5.68 2.49 12.64
CA GLU A 194 -4.31 2.31 12.18
C GLU A 194 -4.19 2.56 10.66
N ILE A 195 -3.17 3.33 10.26
CA ILE A 195 -2.76 3.47 8.85
C ILE A 195 -1.80 2.32 8.52
N VAL A 196 -2.17 1.53 7.51
CA VAL A 196 -1.44 0.30 7.14
C VAL A 196 -0.75 0.39 5.78
N ALA A 197 -1.11 1.37 4.96
CA ALA A 197 -0.42 1.71 3.73
C ALA A 197 -0.76 3.14 3.29
N ALA A 198 0.06 3.72 2.42
CA ALA A 198 -0.24 4.98 1.76
C ALA A 198 0.34 4.99 0.34
N TRP A 199 -0.24 5.81 -0.53
CA TRP A 199 0.39 6.15 -1.80
C TRP A 199 0.10 7.60 -2.20
N ALA A 200 1.00 8.16 -3.01
CA ALA A 200 0.97 9.54 -3.42
C ALA A 200 1.37 9.66 -4.90
N HIS A 201 0.78 10.62 -5.63
CA HIS A 201 1.19 10.90 -7.01
C HIS A 201 2.63 11.42 -7.05
N ALA A 202 3.41 11.06 -8.06
CA ALA A 202 4.75 11.65 -8.23
C ALA A 202 4.65 13.13 -8.63
N ARG A 203 5.43 14.01 -7.98
CA ARG A 203 5.36 15.46 -8.18
C ARG A 203 6.26 15.98 -9.32
N MET A 204 7.35 15.29 -9.62
CA MET A 204 8.41 15.80 -10.50
C MET A 204 9.12 14.68 -11.28
N SER A 205 8.36 13.73 -11.80
CA SER A 205 8.92 12.65 -12.61
C SER A 205 8.15 12.51 -13.92
N LEU A 206 8.90 12.30 -15.01
CA LEU A 206 8.34 12.01 -16.33
C LEU A 206 7.89 10.55 -16.46
N THR A 207 8.47 9.65 -15.67
CA THR A 207 8.25 8.21 -15.76
C THR A 207 7.56 7.65 -14.53
N LYS A 208 7.86 8.17 -13.33
CA LYS A 208 7.21 7.73 -12.09
C LYS A 208 5.82 8.33 -11.99
N GLN A 209 4.84 7.50 -11.71
CA GLN A 209 3.43 7.86 -11.63
C GLN A 209 2.96 8.00 -10.19
N LEU A 210 3.40 7.11 -9.30
CA LEU A 210 3.11 7.16 -7.86
C LEU A 210 4.27 6.59 -7.04
N GLN A 211 4.28 6.90 -5.75
CA GLN A 211 5.01 6.19 -4.70
C GLN A 211 4.00 5.51 -3.78
N PHE A 212 4.25 4.25 -3.44
CA PHE A 212 3.49 3.46 -2.47
C PHE A 212 4.40 3.06 -1.30
N GLY A 213 3.86 3.00 -0.10
CA GLY A 213 4.55 2.48 1.08
C GLY A 213 3.60 1.73 2.02
N PHE A 214 4.07 0.63 2.59
CA PHE A 214 3.42 -0.03 3.71
C PHE A 214 3.76 0.71 5.01
N VAL A 215 2.81 0.76 5.96
CA VAL A 215 2.96 1.44 7.26
C VAL A 215 2.35 0.55 8.35
N GLY A 216 2.69 0.78 9.62
CA GLY A 216 2.10 0.05 10.76
C GLY A 216 2.15 -1.47 10.60
N SER A 217 1.04 -2.14 10.86
CA SER A 217 0.88 -3.58 10.72
C SER A 217 1.07 -4.06 9.27
N GLY A 218 0.77 -3.23 8.27
CA GLY A 218 1.11 -3.50 6.87
C GLY A 218 2.61 -3.56 6.63
N ALA A 219 3.39 -2.71 7.31
CA ALA A 219 4.85 -2.70 7.26
C ALA A 219 5.51 -3.77 8.13
N SER A 220 4.74 -4.54 8.91
CA SER A 220 5.26 -5.67 9.70
C SER A 220 5.09 -7.01 8.99
N GLY A 221 4.13 -7.12 8.06
CA GLY A 221 3.80 -8.37 7.37
C GLY A 221 2.80 -9.26 8.12
N VAL A 222 2.34 -8.86 9.32
CA VAL A 222 1.39 -9.65 10.12
C VAL A 222 0.01 -9.79 9.48
N LEU A 223 -0.33 -8.93 8.52
CA LEU A 223 -1.58 -8.99 7.76
C LEU A 223 -1.54 -10.03 6.62
N GLY A 224 -0.35 -10.56 6.32
CA GLY A 224 -0.14 -11.63 5.35
C GLY A 224 0.01 -11.17 3.89
N GLU A 225 0.38 -12.12 3.02
CA GLU A 225 0.73 -11.85 1.62
C GLU A 225 -0.50 -11.54 0.77
N ARG A 226 -1.60 -12.29 0.98
CA ARG A 226 -2.86 -12.05 0.26
C ARG A 226 -3.40 -10.65 0.53
N TRP A 227 -3.26 -10.15 1.77
CA TRP A 227 -3.57 -8.77 2.11
C TRP A 227 -2.67 -7.77 1.37
N ALA A 228 -1.37 -8.02 1.32
CA ALA A 228 -0.43 -7.14 0.63
C ALA A 228 -0.79 -7.03 -0.87
N ILE A 229 -1.08 -8.14 -1.53
CA ILE A 229 -1.54 -8.16 -2.93
C ILE A 229 -2.82 -7.33 -3.08
N MET A 230 -3.81 -7.53 -2.20
CA MET A 230 -5.08 -6.80 -2.21
C MET A 230 -4.86 -5.28 -2.05
N ALA A 231 -3.98 -4.86 -1.14
CA ALA A 231 -3.64 -3.45 -0.95
C ALA A 231 -3.01 -2.85 -2.22
N VAL A 232 -2.06 -3.55 -2.85
CA VAL A 232 -1.39 -3.08 -4.07
C VAL A 232 -2.35 -3.00 -5.26
N ILE A 233 -3.10 -4.06 -5.56
CA ILE A 233 -3.99 -4.08 -6.72
C ILE A 233 -5.13 -3.05 -6.59
N THR A 234 -5.66 -2.84 -5.38
CA THR A 234 -6.69 -1.81 -5.15
C THR A 234 -6.11 -0.40 -5.27
N ALA A 235 -4.88 -0.14 -4.81
CA ALA A 235 -4.20 1.14 -5.05
C ALA A 235 -4.01 1.41 -6.55
N LEU A 236 -3.53 0.43 -7.32
CA LEU A 236 -3.39 0.53 -8.77
C LEU A 236 -4.73 0.81 -9.46
N ARG A 237 -5.80 0.14 -9.03
CA ARG A 237 -7.14 0.34 -9.57
C ARG A 237 -7.68 1.75 -9.31
N ILE A 238 -7.43 2.30 -8.12
CA ILE A 238 -7.80 3.69 -7.78
C ILE A 238 -7.00 4.65 -8.65
N TRP A 239 -5.68 4.48 -8.71
CA TRP A 239 -4.80 5.30 -9.54
C TRP A 239 -5.21 5.28 -11.02
N ASP A 240 -5.53 4.13 -11.60
CA ASP A 240 -5.95 4.04 -13.01
C ASP A 240 -7.31 4.70 -13.25
N ALA A 241 -8.25 4.61 -12.29
CA ALA A 241 -9.50 5.36 -12.34
C ALA A 241 -9.27 6.87 -12.36
N GLU A 242 -8.38 7.39 -11.49
CA GLU A 242 -8.04 8.81 -11.45
C GLU A 242 -7.32 9.27 -12.72
N ARG A 243 -6.39 8.46 -13.23
CA ARG A 243 -5.71 8.71 -14.51
C ARG A 243 -6.71 8.84 -15.65
N ARG A 244 -7.65 7.89 -15.79
CA ARG A 244 -8.70 7.92 -16.82
C ARG A 244 -9.67 9.09 -16.65
N ARG A 245 -9.97 9.50 -15.41
CA ARG A 245 -10.79 10.71 -15.14
C ARG A 245 -10.05 11.97 -15.60
N ARG A 246 -8.78 12.13 -15.24
CA ARG A 246 -7.95 13.26 -15.68
C ARG A 246 -7.83 13.35 -17.20
N SER A 247 -7.55 12.24 -17.88
CA SER A 247 -7.46 12.22 -19.35
C SER A 247 -8.78 12.60 -20.03
N ARG A 248 -9.93 12.16 -19.50
CA ARG A 248 -11.25 12.56 -20.03
C ARG A 248 -11.53 14.04 -19.84
N ASN A 249 -11.23 14.57 -18.65
CA ASN A 249 -11.43 15.99 -18.36
C ASN A 249 -10.54 16.88 -19.25
N ALA A 250 -9.30 16.47 -19.51
CA ALA A 250 -8.39 17.17 -20.43
C ALA A 250 -8.89 17.16 -21.88
N ALA A 251 -9.43 16.03 -22.35
CA ALA A 251 -10.03 15.93 -23.67
C ALA A 251 -11.28 16.83 -23.82
N SER A 252 -12.13 16.91 -22.78
CA SER A 252 -13.29 17.80 -22.79
C SER A 252 -12.92 19.30 -22.78
N SER A 253 -11.82 19.68 -22.12
CA SER A 253 -11.36 21.08 -22.12
C SER A 253 -10.72 21.51 -23.45
N GLY A 254 -10.14 20.59 -24.21
CA GLY A 254 -9.52 20.88 -25.52
C GLY A 254 -10.53 21.05 -26.66
N ALA A 255 -11.73 20.48 -26.55
CA ALA A 255 -12.77 20.55 -27.58
C ALA A 255 -13.58 21.85 -27.59
N GLY A 256 -13.40 22.75 -26.60
CA GLY A 256 -14.15 24.01 -26.48
C GLY A 256 -13.50 25.23 -27.14
N GLY A 257 -12.34 25.10 -27.79
CA GLY A 257 -11.54 26.22 -28.29
C GLY A 257 -11.67 26.54 -29.79
N GLY A 258 -12.57 25.87 -30.53
CA GLY A 258 -12.65 25.97 -31.98
C GLY A 258 -14.00 26.45 -32.50
N ALA A 259 -14.33 27.73 -32.33
CA ALA A 259 -15.38 28.39 -33.13
C ALA A 259 -15.20 29.92 -33.09
N ALA A 260 -14.35 30.45 -33.96
CA ALA A 260 -14.44 31.85 -34.41
C ALA A 260 -13.69 32.04 -35.73
N VAL A 261 -14.39 31.84 -36.86
CA VAL A 261 -14.27 32.69 -38.05
C VAL A 261 -15.64 32.64 -38.74
N SER A 262 -16.44 33.70 -38.61
CA SER A 262 -17.51 33.99 -39.58
C SER A 262 -16.92 34.99 -40.57
N CYS A 263 -16.95 34.62 -41.85
CA CYS A 263 -16.86 35.58 -42.95
C CYS A 263 -18.21 36.27 -43.12
#